data_AF-A0A915D2K3-F1
#
_entry.id   AF-A0A915D2K3-F1
#
_cell.length_a   1.000
_cell.length_b   1.000
_cell.length_c   1.000
_cell.angle_alpha   90.00
_cell.angle_beta   90.00
_cell.angle_gamma   90.00
#
_symmetry.space_group_name_H-M   'P 1'
#
loop_
_entity.id
_entity.type
_entity.pdbx_description
1 polymer ?
#
loop_
_entity_poly.entity_id
_entity_poly.type
_entity_poly.pdbx_seq_one_letter_code
_entity_poly.pdbx_strand_id
1 'polypeptide(L)'
;MEAMCADGAAENNEEVRRRPRRQLVNRTADGDSDEEEDVRDQHEIPSFPTSDEPKIGKKKLAKLQAKAEAKAHREQEQTERQERKKQDEIKQKQEEIERLEQEVEEQKKRDKLKAEREERERKELEEYQKLKETFTLDDQAFIDHIKQKKVVHVDELASHFSLSAEDVVKSFSCNSLFNNCSSQQARMVVEQLRREKNVHRGNISHSINEIVRKI
;
A
#
# COMPACT_ATOMS: atom_id res chain seq x y z
N MET A 1 24.82 10.72 -8.02
CA MET A 1 25.07 9.70 -6.97
C MET A 1 24.19 8.49 -7.26
N GLU A 2 24.21 7.91 -8.45
CA GLU A 2 25.35 7.31 -9.18
C GLU A 2 26.05 6.19 -8.41
N ALA A 3 26.21 5.07 -9.14
CA ALA A 3 26.68 3.80 -8.63
C ALA A 3 28.21 3.73 -8.58
N MET A 4 28.72 2.83 -7.74
CA MET A 4 30.07 2.28 -7.88
C MET A 4 29.98 0.76 -7.81
N CYS A 5 30.46 0.12 -8.88
CA CYS A 5 30.61 -1.33 -9.01
C CYS A 5 32.05 -1.64 -9.47
N ALA A 6 32.54 -2.85 -9.13
CA ALA A 6 33.81 -3.46 -9.58
C ALA A 6 35.11 -2.74 -9.07
N ASP A 7 36.26 -3.38 -8.86
CA ASP A 7 36.73 -4.78 -9.09
C ASP A 7 37.74 -5.20 -7.98
N GLY A 8 38.26 -6.43 -7.85
CA GLY A 8 38.04 -7.65 -8.67
C GLY A 8 39.18 -8.68 -8.64
N ALA A 9 39.53 -9.28 -7.48
CA ALA A 9 40.57 -10.33 -7.39
C ALA A 9 40.36 -11.24 -6.16
N ALA A 10 40.77 -12.51 -6.09
CA ALA A 10 41.07 -13.59 -7.03
C ALA A 10 41.57 -14.76 -6.15
N GLU A 11 41.31 -16.00 -6.55
CA GLU A 11 42.00 -17.23 -6.12
C GLU A 11 42.10 -17.56 -4.61
N ASN A 12 41.25 -18.49 -4.17
CA ASN A 12 41.76 -19.72 -3.55
C ASN A 12 40.85 -20.90 -3.94
N ASN A 13 41.40 -21.77 -4.79
CA ASN A 13 40.76 -23.00 -5.26
C ASN A 13 41.15 -24.16 -4.33
N GLU A 14 40.33 -24.45 -3.32
CA GLU A 14 40.51 -25.66 -2.50
C GLU A 14 39.30 -26.61 -2.61
N GLU A 15 39.32 -27.32 -3.74
CA GLU A 15 38.91 -28.70 -3.91
C GLU A 15 37.60 -29.17 -3.26
N VAL A 16 36.52 -29.09 -4.05
CA VAL A 16 35.22 -29.75 -3.82
C VAL A 16 35.35 -31.29 -3.88
N ARG A 17 35.95 -31.92 -2.86
CA ARG A 17 35.86 -33.37 -2.64
C ARG A 17 34.51 -33.75 -2.03
N ARG A 18 33.49 -33.81 -2.89
CA ARG A 18 32.19 -34.43 -2.60
C ARG A 18 32.39 -35.88 -2.16
N ARG A 19 32.41 -36.14 -0.85
CA ARG A 19 32.38 -37.52 -0.32
C ARG A 19 31.02 -38.16 -0.67
N PRO A 20 30.98 -39.37 -1.26
CA PRO A 20 29.71 -40.02 -1.55
C PRO A 20 28.95 -40.34 -0.27
N ARG A 21 27.68 -39.93 -0.24
CA ARG A 21 26.66 -40.23 0.76
C ARG A 21 26.55 -41.75 0.96
N ARG A 22 27.20 -42.30 2.00
CA ARG A 22 26.95 -43.67 2.44
C ARG A 22 25.56 -43.72 3.06
N GLN A 23 24.58 -44.14 2.27
CA GLN A 23 23.20 -44.32 2.71
C GLN A 23 23.18 -45.44 3.77
N LEU A 24 23.11 -45.07 5.05
CA LEU A 24 22.68 -46.01 6.07
C LEU A 24 21.15 -46.00 6.07
N VAL A 25 20.57 -47.02 5.46
CA VAL A 25 19.13 -47.20 5.35
C VAL A 25 18.60 -47.75 6.67
N ASN A 26 18.52 -46.88 7.69
CA ASN A 26 17.62 -47.12 8.81
C ASN A 26 16.21 -46.79 8.33
N ARG A 27 15.57 -47.78 7.69
CA ARG A 27 14.12 -47.79 7.53
C ARG A 27 13.52 -47.66 8.92
N THR A 28 12.76 -46.60 9.13
CA THR A 28 11.60 -46.66 10.02
C THR A 28 10.70 -47.76 9.47
N ALA A 29 10.75 -48.92 10.12
CA ALA A 29 9.65 -49.86 10.06
C ALA A 29 8.65 -49.35 11.11
N ASP A 30 7.73 -48.50 10.67
CA ASP A 30 6.53 -48.20 11.44
C ASP A 30 5.78 -49.52 11.66
N GLY A 31 5.61 -49.90 12.93
CA GLY A 31 5.06 -51.20 13.30
C GLY A 31 5.74 -51.82 14.52
N ASP A 32 5.63 -51.17 15.67
CA ASP A 32 5.08 -51.91 16.81
C ASP A 32 4.19 -51.01 17.65
N SER A 33 2.98 -51.49 17.91
CA SER A 33 1.98 -50.82 18.72
C SER A 33 1.88 -51.58 20.03
N ASP A 34 2.91 -51.48 20.86
CA ASP A 34 2.88 -51.95 22.24
C ASP A 34 1.98 -51.02 23.08
N GLU A 35 0.68 -51.11 22.79
CA GLU A 35 -0.34 -51.02 23.83
C GLU A 35 -0.09 -52.20 24.79
N GLU A 36 0.77 -51.99 25.78
CA GLU A 36 0.83 -52.87 26.96
C GLU A 36 -0.52 -52.76 27.69
N GLU A 37 -1.45 -53.62 27.27
CA GLU A 37 -2.69 -53.94 27.95
C GLU A 37 -2.37 -54.21 29.43
N ASP A 38 -2.80 -53.30 30.32
CA ASP A 38 -2.87 -53.57 31.78
C ASP A 38 -4.03 -54.55 32.05
N VAL A 39 -3.88 -55.76 31.53
CA VAL A 39 -4.80 -56.87 31.71
C VAL A 39 -4.18 -57.82 32.72
N ARG A 40 -4.53 -57.52 33.97
CA ARG A 40 -4.77 -58.49 35.04
C ARG A 40 -3.52 -59.16 35.62
N ASP A 41 -3.18 -58.70 36.83
CA ASP A 41 -3.44 -59.60 37.95
C ASP A 41 -4.17 -58.90 39.11
N GLN A 42 -5.46 -59.22 39.22
CA GLN A 42 -6.33 -58.77 40.31
C GLN A 42 -6.17 -59.73 41.50
N HIS A 43 -4.95 -59.85 42.00
CA HIS A 43 -4.68 -60.62 43.21
C HIS A 43 -5.11 -59.80 44.44
N GLU A 44 -6.30 -60.09 44.93
CA GLU A 44 -6.78 -59.64 46.24
C GLU A 44 -5.75 -60.02 47.31
N ILE A 45 -5.10 -59.01 47.92
CA ILE A 45 -4.25 -59.20 49.09
C ILE A 45 -5.16 -59.10 50.33
N PRO A 46 -5.35 -60.18 51.11
CA PRO A 46 -6.14 -60.11 52.33
C PRO A 46 -5.52 -59.13 53.32
N SER A 47 -6.33 -58.23 53.87
CA SER A 47 -5.91 -57.25 54.88
C SER A 47 -5.58 -57.94 56.21
N PHE A 48 -4.35 -58.41 56.38
CA PHE A 48 -3.83 -58.88 57.66
C PHE A 48 -3.17 -57.73 58.44
N PRO A 49 -3.63 -57.44 59.67
CA PRO A 49 -3.04 -56.39 60.50
C PRO A 49 -1.84 -56.93 61.27
N THR A 50 -0.63 -56.68 60.80
CA THR A 50 0.60 -56.93 61.58
C THR A 50 1.44 -55.66 61.65
N SER A 51 1.30 -54.95 62.77
CA SER A 51 2.20 -53.87 63.20
C SER A 51 3.56 -54.43 63.62
N ASP A 52 4.26 -55.04 62.67
CA ASP A 52 5.61 -55.53 62.81
C ASP A 52 6.41 -55.00 61.61
N GLU A 53 7.04 -53.83 61.77
CA GLU A 53 8.07 -53.39 60.83
C GLU A 53 9.10 -54.53 60.74
N PRO A 54 9.27 -55.20 59.57
CA PRO A 54 10.34 -56.16 59.44
C PRO A 54 11.63 -55.39 59.71
N LYS A 55 12.49 -55.91 60.59
CA LYS A 55 13.68 -55.19 61.06
C LYS A 55 14.73 -55.14 59.95
N ILE A 56 14.50 -54.29 58.95
CA ILE A 56 15.27 -54.19 57.71
C ILE A 56 16.70 -53.81 58.10
N GLY A 57 17.63 -54.77 57.96
CA GLY A 57 19.03 -54.54 58.30
C GLY A 57 19.58 -53.33 57.54
N LYS A 58 20.40 -52.50 58.21
CA LYS A 58 20.86 -51.18 57.74
C LYS A 58 21.27 -51.11 56.25
N LYS A 59 21.92 -52.16 55.73
CA LYS A 59 22.32 -52.27 54.30
C LYS A 59 21.14 -52.32 53.32
N LYS A 60 20.00 -52.90 53.70
CA LYS A 60 18.77 -52.94 52.88
C LYS A 60 18.03 -51.61 52.92
N LEU A 61 17.97 -50.92 54.07
CA LEU A 61 17.42 -49.55 54.15
C LEU A 61 18.23 -48.59 53.26
N ALA A 62 19.56 -48.59 53.38
CA ALA A 62 20.43 -47.78 52.53
C ALA A 62 20.26 -48.09 51.03
N LYS A 63 20.04 -49.36 50.65
CA LYS A 63 19.77 -49.74 49.26
C LYS A 63 18.39 -49.30 48.75
N LEU A 64 17.38 -49.27 49.62
CA LEU A 64 16.05 -48.73 49.28
C LEU A 64 16.08 -47.21 49.17
N GLN A 65 16.78 -46.52 50.08
CA GLN A 65 17.02 -45.07 50.04
C GLN A 65 17.77 -44.68 48.76
N ALA A 66 18.92 -45.31 48.46
CA ALA A 66 19.67 -45.05 47.23
C ALA A 66 18.86 -45.37 45.95
N LYS A 67 17.96 -46.36 45.97
CA LYS A 67 17.06 -46.66 44.83
C LYS A 67 15.93 -45.62 44.71
N ALA A 68 15.43 -45.08 45.81
CA ALA A 68 14.45 -44.00 45.83
C ALA A 68 15.08 -42.68 45.37
N GLU A 69 16.27 -42.35 45.84
CA GLU A 69 17.07 -41.19 45.41
C GLU A 69 17.41 -41.26 43.92
N ALA A 70 17.86 -42.42 43.42
CA ALA A 70 18.11 -42.63 42.00
C ALA A 70 16.82 -42.54 41.14
N LYS A 71 15.67 -42.94 41.68
CA LYS A 71 14.37 -42.75 41.01
C LYS A 71 13.97 -41.26 40.99
N ALA A 72 14.09 -40.57 42.12
CA ALA A 72 13.80 -39.15 42.25
C ALA A 72 14.69 -38.28 41.34
N HIS A 73 15.98 -38.59 41.22
CA HIS A 73 16.90 -37.91 40.31
C HIS A 73 16.47 -38.09 38.83
N ARG A 74 16.06 -39.30 38.43
CA ARG A 74 15.56 -39.54 37.06
C ARG A 74 14.25 -38.79 36.79
N GLU A 75 13.38 -38.68 37.79
CA GLU A 75 12.12 -37.95 37.69
C GLU A 75 12.38 -36.43 37.57
N GLN A 76 13.26 -35.87 38.41
CA GLN A 76 13.69 -34.47 38.34
C GLN A 76 14.36 -34.11 37.02
N GLU A 77 15.21 -34.99 36.47
CA GLU A 77 15.83 -34.77 35.15
C GLU A 77 14.78 -34.77 34.02
N GLN A 78 13.73 -35.58 34.14
CA GLN A 78 12.63 -35.61 33.16
C GLN A 78 11.74 -34.36 33.27
N THR A 79 11.42 -33.89 34.48
CA THR A 79 10.67 -32.64 34.66
C THR A 79 11.47 -31.44 34.19
N GLU A 80 12.76 -31.36 34.52
CA GLU A 80 13.64 -30.27 34.06
C GLU A 80 13.73 -30.23 32.52
N ARG A 81 13.86 -31.38 31.85
CA ARG A 81 13.83 -31.46 30.38
C ARG A 81 12.50 -30.99 29.79
N GLN A 82 11.37 -31.22 30.46
CA GLN A 82 10.06 -30.73 30.02
C GLN A 82 9.86 -29.24 30.32
N GLU A 83 10.35 -28.75 31.46
CA GLU A 83 10.28 -27.34 31.84
C GLU A 83 11.14 -26.47 30.94
N ARG A 84 12.38 -26.88 30.62
CA ARG A 84 13.23 -26.18 29.64
C ARG A 84 12.51 -26.03 28.28
N LYS A 85 11.94 -27.11 27.74
CA LYS A 85 11.14 -27.06 26.51
C LYS A 85 9.97 -26.07 26.59
N LYS A 86 9.17 -26.15 27.66
CA LYS A 86 8.03 -25.24 27.89
C LYS A 86 8.47 -23.78 28.02
N GLN A 87 9.58 -23.51 28.71
CA GLN A 87 10.14 -22.16 28.84
C GLN A 87 10.63 -21.61 27.50
N ASP A 88 11.28 -22.43 26.68
CA ASP A 88 11.76 -22.00 25.38
C ASP A 88 10.60 -21.79 24.38
N GLU A 89 9.55 -22.61 24.42
CA GLU A 89 8.29 -22.36 23.68
C GLU A 89 7.58 -21.07 24.13
N ILE A 90 7.61 -20.74 25.42
CA ILE A 90 7.03 -19.49 25.95
C ILE A 90 7.83 -18.28 25.46
N LYS A 91 9.18 -18.33 25.52
CA LYS A 91 10.04 -17.26 25.00
C LYS A 91 9.82 -17.03 23.51
N GLN A 92 9.80 -18.09 22.70
CA GLN A 92 9.55 -17.98 21.25
C GLN A 92 8.20 -17.32 20.94
N LYS A 93 7.15 -17.67 21.69
CA LYS A 93 5.82 -17.04 21.56
C LYS A 93 5.82 -15.57 21.99
N GLN A 94 6.57 -15.21 23.04
CA GLN A 94 6.74 -13.82 23.46
C GLN A 94 7.50 -12.99 22.43
N GLU A 95 8.62 -13.49 21.91
CA GLU A 95 9.42 -12.87 20.83
C GLU A 95 8.60 -12.72 19.53
N GLU A 96 7.72 -13.67 19.22
CA GLU A 96 6.79 -13.58 18.08
C GLU A 96 5.71 -12.52 18.27
N ILE A 97 5.09 -12.44 19.45
CA ILE A 97 4.11 -11.39 19.77
C ILE A 97 4.79 -10.01 19.71
N GLU A 98 5.96 -9.84 20.33
CA GLU A 98 6.69 -8.57 20.33
C GLU A 98 7.06 -8.14 18.90
N ARG A 99 7.55 -9.07 18.06
CA ARG A 99 7.85 -8.79 16.64
C ARG A 99 6.62 -8.32 15.87
N LEU A 100 5.47 -8.97 16.05
CA LEU A 100 4.22 -8.58 15.41
C LEU A 100 3.72 -7.21 15.91
N GLU A 101 3.88 -6.89 17.20
CA GLU A 101 3.54 -5.58 17.75
C GLU A 101 4.45 -4.47 17.19
N GLN A 102 5.76 -4.72 17.06
CA GLN A 102 6.72 -3.81 16.43
C GLN A 102 6.38 -3.55 14.95
N GLU A 103 6.07 -4.58 14.17
CA GLU A 103 5.65 -4.46 12.76
C GLU A 103 4.36 -3.61 12.62
N VAL A 104 3.37 -3.84 13.49
CA VAL A 104 2.12 -3.08 13.51
C VAL A 104 2.34 -1.61 13.94
N GLU A 105 3.24 -1.35 14.90
CA GLU A 105 3.57 0.02 15.29
C GLU A 105 4.35 0.76 14.20
N GLU A 106 5.30 0.10 13.53
CA GLU A 106 6.03 0.68 12.40
C GLU A 106 5.09 1.00 11.23
N GLN A 107 4.17 0.08 10.90
CA GLN A 107 3.18 0.31 9.85
C GLN A 107 2.27 1.51 10.19
N LYS A 108 1.80 1.62 11.44
CA LYS A 108 1.04 2.80 11.92
C LYS A 108 1.84 4.10 11.85
N LYS A 109 3.16 4.07 12.10
CA LYS A 109 4.04 5.24 11.94
C LYS A 109 4.21 5.61 10.47
N ARG A 110 4.44 4.63 9.59
CA ARG A 110 4.55 4.82 8.13
C ARG A 110 3.29 5.40 7.53
N ASP A 111 2.12 4.91 7.94
CA ASP A 111 0.83 5.37 7.37
C ASP A 111 0.42 6.75 7.91
N LYS A 112 0.74 7.09 9.17
CA LYS A 112 0.62 8.47 9.68
C LYS A 112 1.51 9.46 8.90
N LEU A 113 2.75 9.08 8.60
CA LEU A 113 3.69 9.92 7.84
C LEU A 113 3.21 10.13 6.39
N LYS A 114 2.59 9.12 5.76
CA LYS A 114 1.95 9.26 4.44
C LYS A 114 0.74 10.20 4.51
N ALA A 115 -0.13 10.03 5.50
CA ALA A 115 -1.32 10.88 5.66
C ALA A 115 -0.96 12.36 5.90
N GLU A 116 0.05 12.65 6.72
CA GLU A 116 0.55 14.02 6.92
C GLU A 116 1.13 14.61 5.63
N ARG A 117 1.81 13.79 4.82
CA ARG A 117 2.32 14.21 3.50
C ARG A 117 1.18 14.48 2.53
N GLU A 118 0.19 13.60 2.43
CA GLU A 118 -0.96 13.77 1.55
C GLU A 118 -1.80 15.00 1.95
N GLU A 119 -1.99 15.27 3.24
CA GLU A 119 -2.66 16.48 3.72
C GLU A 119 -1.87 17.76 3.38
N ARG A 120 -0.53 17.71 3.45
CA ARG A 120 0.35 18.82 3.04
C ARG A 120 0.29 19.04 1.53
N GLU A 121 0.49 18.00 0.72
CA GLU A 121 0.40 18.06 -0.74
C GLU A 121 -0.98 18.54 -1.20
N ARG A 122 -2.06 18.15 -0.52
CA ARG A 122 -3.41 18.65 -0.78
C ARG A 122 -3.55 20.15 -0.52
N LYS A 123 -3.03 20.65 0.61
CA LYS A 123 -3.06 22.10 0.92
C LYS A 123 -2.23 22.89 -0.10
N GLU A 124 -1.05 22.38 -0.45
CA GLU A 124 -0.20 22.98 -1.50
C GLU A 124 -0.91 23.01 -2.87
N LEU A 125 -1.68 21.97 -3.22
CA LEU A 125 -2.49 21.95 -4.44
C LEU A 125 -3.68 22.93 -4.39
N GLU A 126 -4.38 23.04 -3.27
CA GLU A 126 -5.48 24.01 -3.07
C GLU A 126 -4.95 25.45 -3.14
N GLU A 127 -3.78 25.73 -2.53
CA GLU A 127 -3.09 27.02 -2.62
C GLU A 127 -2.57 27.31 -4.03
N TYR A 128 -1.97 26.32 -4.71
CA TYR A 128 -1.52 26.47 -6.10
C TYR A 128 -2.68 26.71 -7.06
N GLN A 129 -3.81 26.02 -6.88
CA GLN A 129 -5.02 26.27 -7.67
C GLN A 129 -5.53 27.69 -7.46
N LYS A 130 -5.63 28.16 -6.21
CA LYS A 130 -6.03 29.54 -5.91
C LYS A 130 -5.10 30.59 -6.53
N LEU A 131 -3.78 30.38 -6.44
CA LEU A 131 -2.79 31.31 -7.01
C LEU A 131 -2.82 31.29 -8.56
N LYS A 132 -3.00 30.11 -9.15
CA LYS A 132 -3.21 29.93 -10.59
C LYS A 132 -4.52 30.60 -11.05
N GLU A 133 -5.61 30.44 -10.31
CA GLU A 133 -6.89 31.08 -10.59
C GLU A 133 -6.73 32.60 -10.59
N THR A 134 -6.08 33.20 -9.58
CA THR A 134 -5.81 34.64 -9.58
C THR A 134 -5.03 35.10 -10.81
N PHE A 135 -4.01 34.34 -11.24
CA PHE A 135 -3.27 34.64 -12.48
C PHE A 135 -4.14 34.53 -13.75
N THR A 136 -5.04 33.55 -13.82
CA THR A 136 -5.92 33.36 -15.00
C THR A 136 -7.12 34.31 -15.06
N LEU A 137 -7.55 34.87 -13.93
CA LEU A 137 -8.66 35.84 -13.90
C LEU A 137 -8.28 37.14 -14.64
N ASP A 138 -7.04 37.60 -14.45
CA ASP A 138 -6.52 38.78 -15.14
C ASP A 138 -6.46 38.58 -16.67
N ASP A 139 -6.04 37.39 -17.13
CA ASP A 139 -6.02 37.02 -18.56
C ASP A 139 -7.43 37.00 -19.19
N GLN A 140 -8.44 36.48 -18.49
CA GLN A 140 -9.82 36.46 -19.02
C GLN A 140 -10.44 37.86 -19.04
N ALA A 141 -10.20 38.66 -17.99
CA ALA A 141 -10.65 40.05 -17.94
C ALA A 141 -10.03 40.91 -19.07
N PHE A 142 -8.76 40.68 -19.39
CA PHE A 142 -8.08 41.29 -20.53
C PHE A 142 -8.77 40.95 -21.86
N ILE A 143 -9.05 39.67 -22.11
CA ILE A 143 -9.70 39.21 -23.35
C ILE A 143 -11.12 39.79 -23.49
N ASP A 144 -11.93 39.80 -22.43
CA ASP A 144 -13.31 40.30 -22.50
C ASP A 144 -13.38 41.83 -22.64
N HIS A 145 -12.45 42.57 -22.04
CA HIS A 145 -12.32 44.01 -22.26
C HIS A 145 -12.05 44.35 -23.73
N ILE A 146 -11.21 43.55 -24.41
CA ILE A 146 -10.90 43.70 -25.83
C ILE A 146 -12.12 43.34 -26.71
N LYS A 147 -12.88 42.29 -26.38
CA LYS A 147 -14.10 41.92 -27.15
C LYS A 147 -15.16 43.03 -27.12
N GLN A 148 -15.28 43.76 -26.00
CA GLN A 148 -16.26 44.83 -25.84
C GLN A 148 -15.89 46.11 -26.61
N LYS A 149 -14.59 46.43 -26.73
CA LYS A 149 -14.10 47.65 -27.40
C LYS A 149 -13.63 47.35 -28.83
N LYS A 150 -14.35 47.90 -29.83
CA LYS A 150 -14.07 47.69 -31.26
C LYS A 150 -12.68 48.17 -31.73
N VAL A 151 -12.14 49.21 -31.10
CA VAL A 151 -10.79 49.75 -31.33
C VAL A 151 -10.21 50.07 -29.96
N VAL A 152 -8.96 49.67 -29.71
CA VAL A 152 -8.29 49.86 -28.42
C VAL A 152 -6.85 50.31 -28.67
N HIS A 153 -6.39 51.28 -27.89
CA HIS A 153 -4.98 51.71 -27.90
C HIS A 153 -4.16 50.85 -26.94
N VAL A 154 -2.94 50.45 -27.35
CA VAL A 154 -2.05 49.61 -26.53
C VAL A 154 -1.72 50.28 -25.19
N ASP A 155 -1.49 51.60 -25.21
CA ASP A 155 -1.17 52.39 -24.01
C ASP A 155 -2.36 52.44 -23.01
N GLU A 156 -3.60 52.39 -23.51
CA GLU A 156 -4.82 52.34 -22.69
C GLU A 156 -4.95 50.99 -21.98
N LEU A 157 -4.62 49.88 -22.66
CA LEU A 157 -4.58 48.54 -22.05
C LEU A 157 -3.45 48.41 -21.03
N ALA A 158 -2.25 48.89 -21.37
CA ALA A 158 -1.11 48.95 -20.46
C ALA A 158 -1.49 49.70 -19.17
N SER A 159 -2.16 50.85 -19.29
CA SER A 159 -2.65 51.64 -18.14
C SER A 159 -3.76 50.95 -17.35
N HIS A 160 -4.70 50.27 -18.02
CA HIS A 160 -5.85 49.62 -17.37
C HIS A 160 -5.47 48.35 -16.60
N PHE A 161 -4.48 47.60 -17.08
CA PHE A 161 -4.02 46.34 -16.48
C PHE A 161 -2.67 46.46 -15.74
N SER A 162 -2.10 47.66 -15.66
CA SER A 162 -0.76 47.93 -15.08
C SER A 162 0.38 47.09 -15.71
N LEU A 163 0.25 46.77 -17.01
CA LEU A 163 1.20 45.95 -17.77
C LEU A 163 2.14 46.83 -18.61
N SER A 164 3.31 46.32 -18.97
CA SER A 164 4.15 46.95 -19.99
C SER A 164 3.47 46.88 -21.37
N ALA A 165 3.64 47.91 -22.19
CA ALA A 165 3.16 47.89 -23.58
C ALA A 165 3.76 46.71 -24.38
N GLU A 166 4.98 46.29 -24.06
CA GLU A 166 5.63 45.12 -24.65
C GLU A 166 4.90 43.80 -24.28
N ASP A 167 4.48 43.65 -23.02
CA ASP A 167 3.75 42.48 -22.54
C ASP A 167 2.34 42.42 -23.11
N VAL A 168 1.68 43.57 -23.28
CA VAL A 168 0.39 43.67 -23.99
C VAL A 168 0.54 43.22 -25.44
N VAL A 169 1.55 43.70 -26.17
CA VAL A 169 1.81 43.25 -27.56
C VAL A 169 2.11 41.76 -27.63
N LYS A 170 2.86 41.23 -26.66
CA LYS A 170 3.19 39.81 -26.55
C LYS A 170 1.96 38.94 -26.28
N SER A 171 1.06 39.36 -25.38
CA SER A 171 -0.19 38.63 -25.09
C SER A 171 -1.14 38.60 -26.29
N PHE A 172 -1.19 39.67 -27.10
CA PHE A 172 -1.86 39.66 -28.41
C PHE A 172 -1.21 38.70 -29.39
N SER A 173 0.12 38.70 -29.51
CA SER A 173 0.86 37.87 -30.47
C SER A 173 0.73 36.37 -30.18
N CYS A 174 0.81 35.98 -28.91
CA CYS A 174 0.67 34.58 -28.49
C CYS A 174 -0.77 34.05 -28.57
N ASN A 175 -1.79 34.92 -28.51
CA ASN A 175 -3.19 34.53 -28.60
C ASN A 175 -3.65 34.28 -30.06
N SER A 176 -3.30 33.10 -30.57
CA SER A 176 -3.73 32.57 -31.87
C SER A 176 -5.26 32.55 -32.10
N LEU A 177 -6.07 32.70 -31.05
CA LEU A 177 -7.52 32.81 -31.11
C LEU A 177 -8.01 34.05 -31.89
N PHE A 178 -7.29 35.19 -31.83
CA PHE A 178 -7.72 36.41 -32.51
C PHE A 178 -7.68 36.25 -34.04
N ASN A 179 -6.63 35.61 -34.57
CA ASN A 179 -6.47 35.32 -36.00
C ASN A 179 -7.47 34.27 -36.51
N ASN A 180 -7.92 33.34 -35.65
CA ASN A 180 -8.88 32.31 -36.05
C ASN A 180 -10.34 32.81 -35.99
N CYS A 181 -10.67 33.75 -35.09
CA CYS A 181 -12.02 34.26 -34.89
C CYS A 181 -12.61 34.92 -36.15
N SER A 182 -11.84 35.75 -36.86
CA SER A 182 -12.31 36.43 -38.08
C SER A 182 -12.69 35.45 -39.20
N SER A 183 -11.91 34.38 -39.36
CA SER A 183 -12.19 33.33 -40.36
C SER A 183 -13.43 32.51 -40.00
N GLN A 184 -13.68 32.26 -38.71
CA GLN A 184 -14.87 31.54 -38.23
C GLN A 184 -16.13 32.41 -38.34
N GLN A 185 -16.05 33.69 -37.98
CA GLN A 185 -17.14 34.66 -38.19
C GLN A 185 -17.49 34.77 -39.68
N ALA A 186 -16.49 34.91 -40.56
CA ALA A 186 -16.73 34.93 -42.01
C ALA A 186 -17.41 33.63 -42.51
N ARG A 187 -16.99 32.46 -42.01
CA ARG A 187 -17.65 31.17 -42.34
C ARG A 187 -19.10 31.12 -41.85
N MET A 188 -19.39 31.56 -40.62
CA MET A 188 -20.77 31.60 -40.09
C MET A 188 -21.67 32.54 -40.92
N VAL A 189 -21.21 33.75 -41.24
CA VAL A 189 -21.98 34.71 -42.04
C VAL A 189 -22.23 34.18 -43.46
N VAL A 190 -21.24 33.52 -44.07
CA VAL A 190 -21.43 32.87 -45.38
C VAL A 190 -22.42 31.71 -45.31
N GLU A 191 -22.41 30.91 -44.24
CA GLU A 191 -23.42 29.85 -43.99
C GLU A 191 -24.83 30.43 -43.82
N GLN A 192 -25.00 31.50 -43.03
CA GLN A 192 -26.29 32.19 -42.87
C GLN A 192 -26.81 32.72 -44.20
N LEU A 193 -25.97 33.44 -44.97
CA LEU A 193 -26.34 33.95 -46.30
C LEU A 193 -26.64 32.82 -47.29
N ARG A 194 -26.01 31.64 -47.15
CA ARG A 194 -26.30 30.46 -47.96
C ARG A 194 -27.66 29.85 -47.62
N ARG A 195 -28.03 29.80 -46.34
CA ARG A 195 -29.36 29.37 -45.88
C ARG A 195 -30.44 30.33 -46.38
N GLU A 196 -30.26 31.64 -46.20
CA GLU A 196 -31.21 32.68 -46.63
C GLU A 196 -31.45 32.69 -48.15
N LYS A 197 -30.40 32.47 -48.96
CA LYS A 197 -30.52 32.36 -50.43
C LYS A 197 -31.20 31.08 -50.89
N ASN A 198 -31.22 30.03 -50.06
CA ASN A 198 -31.87 28.76 -50.37
C ASN A 198 -33.33 28.70 -49.87
N VAL A 199 -33.85 29.76 -49.25
CA VAL A 199 -35.28 29.88 -48.92
C VAL A 199 -36.06 30.17 -50.20
N HIS A 200 -37.01 29.29 -50.53
CA HIS A 200 -37.86 29.43 -51.70
C HIS A 200 -38.85 30.61 -51.51
N ARG A 201 -38.54 31.77 -52.10
CA ARG A 201 -39.39 32.95 -52.02
C ARG A 201 -40.60 32.77 -52.94
N GLY A 202 -41.78 32.54 -52.36
CA GLY A 202 -43.03 32.44 -53.10
C GLY A 202 -43.37 33.74 -53.85
N ASN A 203 -44.17 33.62 -54.91
CA ASN A 203 -44.58 34.76 -55.73
C ASN A 203 -45.30 35.82 -54.88
N ILE A 204 -44.82 37.06 -54.94
CA ILE A 204 -45.30 38.19 -54.12
C ILE A 204 -46.82 38.39 -54.28
N SER A 205 -47.33 38.22 -55.49
CA SER A 205 -48.77 38.29 -55.80
C SER A 205 -49.61 37.20 -55.11
N HIS A 206 -49.04 36.03 -54.81
CA HIS A 206 -49.73 35.00 -54.02
C HIS A 206 -49.81 35.41 -52.55
N SER A 207 -48.72 35.92 -51.98
CA SER A 207 -48.67 36.41 -50.59
C SER A 207 -49.64 37.58 -50.36
N ILE A 208 -49.64 38.58 -51.27
CA ILE A 208 -50.57 39.71 -51.22
C ILE A 208 -52.02 39.24 -51.29
N ASN A 209 -52.35 38.32 -52.21
CA ASN A 209 -53.71 37.78 -52.32
C ASN A 209 -54.14 36.97 -51.09
N GLU A 210 -53.20 36.30 -50.40
CA GLU A 210 -53.49 35.57 -49.17
C GLU A 210 -53.74 36.51 -47.97
N ILE A 211 -53.01 37.63 -47.91
CA ILE A 211 -53.24 38.70 -46.92
C ILE A 211 -54.60 39.35 -47.15
N VAL A 212 -54.94 39.70 -48.40
CA VAL A 212 -56.21 40.34 -48.77
C VAL A 212 -57.43 39.42 -48.52
N ARG A 213 -57.26 38.09 -48.50
CA ARG A 213 -58.33 37.14 -48.12
C ARG A 213 -58.48 36.91 -46.61
N LYS A 214 -57.54 37.39 -45.79
CA LYS A 214 -57.53 37.24 -44.32
C LYS A 214 -58.03 38.50 -43.58
N ILE A 215 -58.38 39.54 -44.34
CA ILE A 215 -59.05 40.77 -43.90
C ILE A 215 -60.53 40.67 -44.30
#